data_AF-A0A1D9G6T9-F1
#
_entry.id   AF-A0A1D9G6T9-F1
#
_cell.length_a   1.000
_cell.length_b   1.000
_cell.length_c   1.000
_cell.angle_alpha   90.00
_cell.angle_beta   90.00
_cell.angle_gamma   90.00
#
_symmetry.space_group_name_H-M   'P 1'
#
loop_
_entity.id
_entity.type
_entity.pdbx_description
1 polymer ?
#
loop_
_entity_poly.entity_id
_entity_poly.type
_entity_poly.pdbx_seq_one_letter_code
_entity_poly.pdbx_strand_id
1 'polypeptide(L)' 'MKITFTEASWSDYIWLQENDKMLLKRVKLLVRDIIINPFDGIGKPEPLKANL' A
#
# COMPACT_ATOMS: atom_id res chain seq x y z
N MET A 1 8.91 -11.37 4.36
CA MET A 1 7.55 -10.98 4.81
C MET A 1 6.56 -11.32 3.70
N LYS A 2 5.40 -11.89 4.01
CA LYS A 2 4.37 -12.22 3.00
C LYS A 2 3.47 -11.00 2.80
N ILE A 3 3.25 -10.58 1.55
CA ILE A 3 2.27 -9.54 1.20
C ILE A 3 0.94 -10.24 0.97
N THR A 4 -0.11 -9.80 1.65
CA THR A 4 -1.45 -10.38 1.57
C THR A 4 -2.47 -9.29 1.23
N PHE A 5 -3.39 -9.61 0.34
CA PHE A 5 -4.48 -8.73 -0.06
C PHE A 5 -5.81 -9.33 0.39
N THR A 6 -6.74 -8.48 0.81
CA THR A 6 -8.18 -8.81 0.83
C THR A 6 -8.73 -8.75 -0.60
N GLU A 7 -9.87 -9.38 -0.88
CA GLU A 7 -10.49 -9.36 -2.22
C GLU A 7 -10.75 -7.94 -2.73
N ALA A 8 -11.22 -7.05 -1.86
CA ALA A 8 -11.43 -5.63 -2.18
C ALA A 8 -10.12 -4.96 -2.58
N SER A 9 -9.08 -5.07 -1.75
CA SER A 9 -7.77 -4.45 -2.02
C SER A 9 -7.09 -5.02 -3.28
N TRP A 10 -7.34 -6.30 -3.60
CA TRP A 10 -6.83 -6.91 -4.82
C TRP A 10 -7.53 -6.34 -6.05
N SER A 11 -8.84 -6.18 -6.00
CA SER A 11 -9.64 -5.57 -7.07
C SER A 11 -9.20 -4.13 -7.34
N ASP A 12 -8.99 -3.34 -6.28
CA ASP A 12 -8.45 -1.98 -6.39
C ASP A 12 -7.05 -1.98 -7.01
N TYR A 13 -6.19 -2.92 -6.58
CA TYR A 13 -4.84 -3.03 -7.12
C TYR A 13 -4.82 -3.37 -8.61
N ILE A 14 -5.73 -4.23 -9.10
CA ILE A 14 -5.90 -4.51 -10.53
C ILE A 14 -6.42 -3.28 -11.27
N TRP A 15 -7.43 -2.59 -10.72
CA TRP A 15 -7.95 -1.37 -11.32
C TRP A 15 -6.86 -0.31 -11.49
N LEU A 16 -5.97 -0.14 -10.51
CA LEU A 16 -4.81 0.76 -10.59
C LEU A 16 -3.84 0.39 -11.73
N GLN A 17 -3.67 -0.90 -12.05
CA GLN A 17 -2.80 -1.32 -13.15
C GLN A 17 -3.29 -0.85 -14.51
N GLU A 18 -4.61 -0.85 -14.69
CA GLU A 18 -5.26 -0.51 -15.95
C GLU A 18 -5.49 1.00 -16.07
N ASN A 19 -5.83 1.67 -14.95
CA ASN A 19 -6.38 3.03 -14.98
C ASN A 19 -5.41 4.10 -14.45
N ASP A 20 -4.56 3.79 -13.46
CA ASP A 20 -3.66 4.79 -12.86
C ASP A 20 -2.28 4.22 -12.51
N LYS A 21 -1.41 4.23 -13.52
CA LYS A 21 -0.01 3.77 -13.38
C LYS A 21 0.83 4.67 -12.47
N MET A 22 0.46 5.93 -12.24
CA MET A 22 1.20 6.82 -11.35
C MET A 22 0.90 6.49 -9.89
N LEU A 23 -0.38 6.29 -9.56
CA LEU A 23 -0.79 5.83 -8.25
C LEU A 23 -0.28 4.42 -7.96
N LEU A 24 -0.31 3.50 -8.94
CA LEU A 24 0.29 2.17 -8.81
C LEU A 24 1.78 2.23 -8.45
N LYS A 25 2.56 3.11 -9.09
CA LYS A 25 3.98 3.29 -8.77
C LYS A 25 4.17 3.74 -7.32
N ARG A 26 3.33 4.67 -6.84
CA ARG A 26 3.35 5.14 -5.45
C ARG A 26 3.02 4.01 -4.47
N VAL A 27 1.97 3.22 -4.73
CA VAL A 27 1.60 2.06 -3.90
C VAL A 27 2.76 1.05 -3.84
N LYS A 28 3.36 0.70 -4.99
CA LYS A 28 4.52 -0.22 -5.04
C LYS A 28 5.71 0.31 -4.24
N LEU A 29 5.94 1.63 -4.26
CA LEU A 29 7.02 2.26 -3.52
C LEU A 29 6.78 2.19 -2.01
N LEU A 30 5.57 2.52 -1.55
CA LEU A 30 5.19 2.45 -0.13
C LEU A 30 5.27 1.01 0.40
N VAL A 31 4.75 0.03 -0.34
CA VAL A 31 4.80 -1.39 0.05
C VAL A 31 6.25 -1.88 0.20
N ARG A 32 7.16 -1.44 -0.67
CA ARG A 32 8.59 -1.79 -0.56
C ARG A 32 9.24 -1.18 0.67
N ASP A 33 8.92 0.07 0.98
CA ASP A 33 9.47 0.74 2.17
C ASP A 33 8.96 0.10 3.46
N ILE A 34 7.66 -0.21 3.55
CA ILE A 34 7.05 -0.86 4.73
C ILE A 34 7.69 -2.22 5.06
N ILE A 35 8.21 -2.95 4.06
CA ILE A 35 8.93 -4.22 4.31
C ILE A 35 10.24 -3.98 5.06
N ILE A 36 10.86 -2.81 4.90
CA ILE A 36 12.15 -2.44 5.50
C ILE A 36 11.94 -1.61 6.77
N ASN A 37 11.05 -0.61 6.70
CA ASN A 37 10.71 0.35 7.75
C ASN A 37 9.19 0.30 8.02
N PRO A 38 8.68 -0.62 8.86
CA PRO A 38 7.23 -0.84 8.99
C PRO A 38 6.44 0.32 9.61
N PHE A 39 7.07 1.12 10.47
CA PHE A 39 6.43 2.19 11.25
C PHE A 39 7.12 3.56 11.07
N ASP A 40 7.98 3.68 10.07
CA ASP A 40 8.71 4.91 9.74
C ASP A 40 8.96 4.94 8.22
N GLY A 41 9.45 6.05 7.69
CA GLY A 41 9.84 6.19 6.30
C GLY A 41 8.84 6.99 5.47
N ILE A 42 8.73 6.62 4.19
CA ILE A 42 8.02 7.44 3.21
C ILE A 42 6.50 7.30 3.37
N GLY A 43 5.79 8.39 3.06
CA GLY A 43 4.33 8.43 3.20
C GLY A 43 3.84 8.80 4.60
N LYS A 44 4.75 9.07 5.54
CA LYS A 44 4.46 9.47 6.93
C LYS A 44 3.55 8.45 7.62
N PRO A 45 4.06 7.23 7.90
CA PRO A 45 3.27 6.21 8.58
C PRO A 45 2.74 6.73 9.91
N GLU A 46 1.44 6.61 10.11
CA GLU A 46 0.78 7.03 11.35
C GLU A 46 -0.11 5.89 11.85
N PRO A 47 -0.09 5.59 13.16
CA PRO A 47 -0.95 4.57 13.72
C PRO A 47 -2.41 5.02 13.63
N LEU A 48 -3.23 4.18 13.04
CA LEU A 48 -4.68 4.41 13.01
C LEU A 48 -5.26 4.25 14.42
N LYS A 49 -6.35 4.95 14.71
CA LYS A 49 -7.01 4.94 16.02
C LYS A 49 -8.41 4.36 15.90
N ALA A 50 -8.78 3.51 16.86
CA ALA A 50 -10.10 2.87 16.96
C ALA A 50 -10.44 2.00 15.74
N ASN A 51 -11.55 2.28 15.05
CA ASN A 51 -12.09 1.46 13.96
C ASN A 51 -11.67 1.99 12.57
N LEU A 52 -10.67 2.85 12.52
CA LEU A 52 -10.16 3.47 11.30
C LEU A 52 -8.87 2.82 10.86
#